data_AF-A0A537TKP7-F1
#
_entry.id   AF-A0A537TKP7-F1
#
_cell.length_a   1.000
_cell.length_b   1.000
_cell.length_c   1.000
_cell.angle_alpha   90.00
_cell.angle_beta   90.00
_cell.angle_gamma   90.00
#
_symmetry.space_group_name_H-M   'P 1'
#
loop_
_entity.id
_entity.type
_entity.pdbx_description
1 polymer ?
#
loop_
_entity_poly.entity_id
_entity_poly.type
_entity_poly.pdbx_seq_one_letter_code
_entity_poly.pdbx_strand_id
1 'polypeptide(L)'
;MTRRRRFSTEPFGATIQSLMGETGVTYRALADRTGLSAGYLNHIVHGNRPVPSSDVMASLAKALGVEPEHFREYRIRVITQRLEAMPELIDRLYRRLGG
;
A
#
# COMPACT_ATOMS: atom_id res chain seq x y z
N MET A 1 -10.35 8.63 -20.44
CA MET A 1 -10.03 8.06 -19.12
C MET A 1 -8.51 7.94 -19.03
N THR A 2 -7.87 8.67 -18.12
CA THR A 2 -6.41 8.64 -17.96
C THR A 2 -5.99 7.26 -17.47
N ARG A 3 -5.03 6.61 -18.14
CA ARG A 3 -4.54 5.29 -17.76
C ARG A 3 -3.93 5.37 -16.36
N ARG A 4 -4.52 4.68 -15.38
CA ARG A 4 -4.02 4.61 -14.00
C ARG A 4 -2.56 4.13 -14.02
N ARG A 5 -1.69 4.82 -13.27
CA ARG A 5 -0.32 4.36 -13.08
C ARG A 5 -0.34 3.01 -12.38
N ARG A 6 0.47 2.05 -12.86
CA ARG A 6 0.57 0.73 -12.21
C ARG A 6 0.99 0.85 -10.74
N PHE A 7 1.83 1.83 -10.42
CA PHE A 7 2.41 2.05 -9.10
C PHE A 7 2.15 3.47 -8.60
N SER A 8 1.65 3.60 -7.38
CA SER A 8 1.54 4.89 -6.68
C SER A 8 2.91 5.34 -6.15
N THR A 9 3.19 6.63 -6.18
CA THR A 9 4.35 7.23 -5.47
C THR A 9 3.93 7.90 -4.17
N GLU A 10 2.62 8.06 -3.96
CA GLU A 10 2.04 8.71 -2.80
C GLU A 10 2.08 7.81 -1.55
N PRO A 11 1.97 8.40 -0.34
CA PRO A 11 1.75 7.64 0.87
C PRO A 11 0.50 6.76 0.80
N PHE A 12 0.51 5.68 1.60
CA PHE A 12 -0.58 4.70 1.68
C PHE A 12 -1.98 5.32 1.79
N GLY A 13 -2.18 6.23 2.75
CA GLY A 13 -3.48 6.88 3.00
C GLY A 13 -3.96 7.72 1.82
N ALA A 14 -3.09 8.57 1.28
CA ALA A 14 -3.39 9.38 0.09
C ALA A 14 -3.73 8.51 -1.12
N THR A 15 -3.03 7.39 -1.30
CA THR A 15 -3.32 6.41 -2.35
C THR A 15 -4.72 5.81 -2.18
N ILE A 16 -5.13 5.43 -0.96
CA ILE A 16 -6.49 4.94 -0.69
C ILE A 16 -7.55 6.00 -1.05
N GLN A 17 -7.37 7.24 -0.60
CA GLN A 17 -8.33 8.32 -0.89
C GLN A 17 -8.46 8.58 -2.40
N SER A 18 -7.34 8.59 -3.11
CA SER A 18 -7.32 8.72 -4.58
C SER A 18 -8.08 7.57 -5.25
N LEU A 19 -7.81 6.33 -4.86
CA LEU A 19 -8.50 5.15 -5.42
C LEU A 19 -10.01 5.16 -5.10
N MET A 20 -10.39 5.57 -3.89
CA MET A 20 -11.79 5.74 -3.50
C MET A 20 -12.49 6.79 -4.36
N GLY A 21 -11.83 7.94 -4.60
CA GLY A 21 -12.35 9.00 -5.47
C GLY A 21 -12.51 8.53 -6.93
N GLU A 22 -11.56 7.74 -7.45
CA GLU A 22 -11.61 7.20 -8.82
C GLU A 22 -12.68 6.11 -9.01
N THR A 23 -12.97 5.33 -7.96
CA THR A 23 -13.86 4.17 -8.03
C THR A 23 -15.25 4.44 -7.45
N GLY A 24 -15.47 5.60 -6.85
CA GLY A 24 -16.70 5.94 -6.12
C GLY A 24 -16.93 5.10 -4.86
N VAL A 25 -15.90 4.40 -4.38
CA VAL A 25 -15.99 3.54 -3.19
C VAL A 25 -15.95 4.41 -1.94
N THR A 26 -16.96 4.29 -1.08
CA THR A 26 -17.01 4.98 0.22
C THR A 26 -16.27 4.19 1.30
N TYR A 27 -15.92 4.83 2.43
CA TYR A 27 -15.32 4.12 3.56
C TYR A 27 -16.19 2.98 4.09
N ARG A 28 -17.52 3.18 4.08
CA ARG A 28 -18.46 2.15 4.50
C ARG A 28 -18.43 0.96 3.54
N ALA A 29 -18.50 1.22 2.24
CA ALA A 29 -18.40 0.15 1.24
C ALA A 29 -17.03 -0.56 1.29
N LEU A 30 -15.96 0.17 1.55
CA LEU A 30 -14.62 -0.41 1.71
C LEU A 30 -14.53 -1.29 2.98
N ALA A 31 -15.10 -0.83 4.09
CA ALA A 31 -15.22 -1.61 5.33
C ALA A 31 -15.98 -2.91 5.08
N ASP A 32 -17.15 -2.83 4.44
CA ASP A 32 -17.99 -3.99 4.14
C ASP A 32 -17.27 -5.01 3.23
N ARG A 33 -16.52 -4.53 2.21
CA ARG A 33 -15.76 -5.38 1.28
C ARG A 33 -14.55 -6.07 1.91
N THR A 34 -13.97 -5.47 2.94
CA THR A 34 -12.70 -5.94 3.54
C THR A 34 -12.90 -6.62 4.89
N GLY A 35 -14.09 -6.51 5.49
CA GLY A 35 -14.37 -6.93 6.86
C GLY A 35 -13.70 -6.05 7.92
N LEU A 36 -13.12 -4.91 7.53
CA LEU A 36 -12.48 -3.96 8.44
C LEU A 36 -13.50 -2.97 9.00
N SER A 37 -13.24 -2.38 10.16
CA SER A 37 -14.11 -1.32 10.68
C SER A 37 -13.84 0.02 9.98
N ALA A 38 -14.89 0.81 9.76
CA ALA A 38 -14.76 2.15 9.19
C ALA A 38 -13.84 3.06 10.04
N GLY A 39 -13.87 2.90 11.37
CA GLY A 39 -12.95 3.60 12.27
C GLY A 39 -11.49 3.20 12.05
N TYR A 40 -11.21 1.91 11.89
CA TYR A 40 -9.86 1.44 11.56
C TYR A 40 -9.38 2.01 10.21
N LEU A 41 -10.22 1.97 9.18
CA LEU A 41 -9.92 2.55 7.87
C LEU A 41 -9.62 4.04 7.96
N ASN A 42 -10.41 4.79 8.73
CA ASN A 42 -10.18 6.21 8.94
C ASN A 42 -8.80 6.45 9.60
N HIS A 43 -8.46 5.69 10.64
CA HIS A 43 -7.17 5.84 11.31
C HIS A 43 -5.97 5.52 10.43
N ILE A 44 -6.01 4.45 9.63
CA ILE A 44 -4.88 4.11 8.73
C ILE A 44 -4.75 5.10 7.58
N VAL A 45 -5.86 5.65 7.07
CA VAL A 45 -5.82 6.61 5.96
C VAL A 45 -5.26 7.96 6.40
N HIS A 46 -5.60 8.42 7.60
CA HIS A 46 -5.11 9.71 8.12
C HIS A 46 -3.77 9.59 8.87
N GLY A 47 -3.11 8.42 8.84
CA GLY A 47 -1.81 8.22 9.50
C GLY A 47 -1.87 8.15 11.03
N ASN A 48 -3.07 8.09 11.62
CA ASN A 48 -3.27 7.92 13.06
C ASN A 48 -2.98 6.48 13.53
N ARG A 49 -2.80 5.56 12.60
CA ARG A 49 -2.29 4.20 12.81
C ARG A 49 -1.21 3.89 11.78
N PRO A 50 -0.24 3.02 12.13
CA PRO A 50 0.77 2.58 11.19
C PRO A 50 0.15 1.86 9.99
N VAL A 51 0.91 1.82 8.90
CA VAL A 51 0.55 1.08 7.68
C VAL A 51 0.26 -0.39 8.04
N PRO A 52 -0.88 -0.96 7.60
CA PRO A 52 -1.34 -2.27 8.07
C PRO A 52 -0.51 -3.42 7.50
N SER A 53 -0.76 -4.68 7.88
CA SER A 53 -0.04 -5.86 7.37
C SER A 53 -0.15 -6.02 5.85
N SER A 54 0.72 -6.84 5.25
CA SER A 54 0.69 -7.08 3.79
C SER A 54 -0.63 -7.71 3.33
N ASP A 55 -1.23 -8.57 4.16
CA ASP A 55 -2.53 -9.19 3.88
C ASP A 55 -3.67 -8.16 3.90
N VAL A 56 -3.64 -7.24 4.86
CA VAL A 56 -4.62 -6.15 4.93
C VAL A 56 -4.45 -5.20 3.73
N MET A 57 -3.21 -4.88 3.33
CA MET A 57 -2.95 -4.10 2.12
C MET A 57 -3.47 -4.81 0.86
N ALA A 58 -3.29 -6.13 0.76
CA ALA A 58 -3.78 -6.91 -0.37
C ALA A 58 -5.32 -6.96 -0.42
N SER A 59 -5.97 -7.10 0.74
CA SER A 59 -7.44 -7.03 0.85
C SER A 59 -7.98 -5.67 0.39
N LEU A 60 -7.34 -4.57 0.83
CA LEU A 60 -7.68 -3.20 0.41
C LEU A 60 -7.45 -2.99 -1.08
N ALA A 61 -6.32 -3.44 -1.62
CA ALA A 61 -6.00 -3.37 -3.05
C ALA A 61 -7.07 -4.06 -3.89
N LYS A 62 -7.41 -5.31 -3.53
CA LYS A 62 -8.48 -6.08 -4.18
C LYS A 62 -9.82 -5.36 -4.13
N ALA A 63 -10.21 -4.82 -2.97
CA ALA A 63 -11.47 -4.10 -2.80
C ALA A 63 -11.56 -2.79 -3.62
N LEU A 64 -10.41 -2.20 -3.96
CA LEU A 64 -10.26 -0.98 -4.76
C LEU A 64 -9.89 -1.26 -6.23
N GLY A 65 -9.80 -2.53 -6.64
CA GLY A 65 -9.55 -2.94 -8.02
C GLY A 65 -8.13 -2.63 -8.50
N VAL A 66 -7.12 -2.80 -7.63
CA VAL A 66 -5.69 -2.72 -7.98
C VAL A 66 -4.93 -3.92 -7.42
N GLU A 67 -3.74 -4.15 -7.95
CA GLU A 67 -2.79 -5.10 -7.36
C GLU A 67 -2.15 -4.52 -6.09
N PRO A 68 -1.72 -5.35 -5.12
CA PRO A 68 -1.07 -4.89 -3.88
C PRO A 68 0.16 -4.01 -4.15
N GLU A 69 0.92 -4.30 -5.21
CA GLU A 69 2.11 -3.54 -5.61
C GLU A 69 1.78 -2.10 -6.03
N HIS A 70 0.51 -1.76 -6.25
CA HIS A 70 0.12 -0.38 -6.45
C HIS A 70 0.57 0.48 -5.25
N PHE A 71 0.47 -0.05 -4.03
CA PHE A 71 0.95 0.62 -2.83
C PHE A 71 2.48 0.59 -2.74
N ARG A 72 3.07 1.74 -2.43
CA ARG A 72 4.52 1.88 -2.25
C ARG A 72 5.02 1.05 -1.07
N GLU A 73 4.29 1.09 0.03
CA GLU A 73 4.64 0.43 1.28
C GLU A 73 4.61 -1.10 1.14
N TYR A 74 3.70 -1.65 0.33
CA TYR A 74 3.69 -3.08 -0.01
C TYR A 74 4.97 -3.48 -0.75
N ARG A 75 5.36 -2.71 -1.78
CA ARG A 75 6.60 -2.95 -2.54
C ARG A 75 7.85 -2.83 -1.66
N ILE A 76 7.89 -1.85 -0.75
CA ILE A 76 9.00 -1.71 0.21
C ILE A 76 9.14 -2.99 1.03
N ARG A 77 8.03 -3.51 1.60
CA ARG A 77 8.09 -4.76 2.38
C ARG A 77 8.56 -5.97 1.58
N VAL A 78 8.05 -6.13 0.36
CA VAL A 78 8.49 -7.22 -0.53
C VAL A 78 9.98 -7.11 -0.84
N ILE A 79 10.49 -5.89 -1.07
CA ILE A 79 11.91 -5.66 -1.31
C ILE A 79 12.71 -5.98 -0.04
N THR A 80 12.32 -5.47 1.13
CA THR A 80 13.01 -5.75 2.40
C THR A 80 13.11 -7.25 2.69
N GLN A 81 12.00 -7.99 2.56
CA GLN A 81 11.99 -9.44 2.76
C GLN A 81 12.92 -10.18 1.79
N ARG A 82 13.00 -9.74 0.53
CA ARG A 82 13.92 -10.32 -0.46
C ARG A 82 15.38 -9.97 -0.17
N LEU A 83 15.64 -8.76 0.30
CA LEU A 83 16.98 -8.31 0.66
C LEU A 83 17.53 -9.10 1.84
N GLU A 84 16.71 -9.43 2.84
CA GLU A 84 17.09 -10.28 3.98
C GLU A 84 17.61 -11.66 3.53
N ALA A 85 17.08 -12.20 2.44
CA ALA A 85 17.54 -13.45 1.84
C ALA A 85 18.78 -13.30 0.93
N MET A 86 19.26 -12.07 0.69
CA MET A 86 20.33 -11.76 -0.26
C MET A 86 21.34 -10.75 0.31
N PRO A 87 22.18 -11.12 1.30
CA PRO A 87 23.12 -10.21 1.96
C PRO A 87 24.05 -9.47 1.00
N GLU A 88 24.58 -10.17 -0.01
CA GLU A 88 25.45 -9.57 -1.04
C GLU A 88 24.78 -8.41 -1.81
N LEU A 89 23.46 -8.48 -1.99
CA LEU A 89 22.71 -7.40 -2.63
C LEU A 89 22.54 -6.21 -1.68
N ILE A 90 22.38 -6.45 -0.37
CA ILE A 90 22.37 -5.38 0.64
C ILE A 90 23.69 -4.61 0.59
N ASP A 91 24.84 -5.31 0.62
CA ASP A 91 26.16 -4.66 0.61
C ASP A 91 26.40 -3.84 -0.65
N ARG A 92 25.94 -4.34 -1.81
CA ARG A 92 26.00 -3.58 -3.07
C ARG A 92 25.11 -2.34 -3.03
N LEU A 93 23.88 -2.45 -2.50
CA LEU A 93 22.97 -1.32 -2.40
C LEU A 93 23.48 -0.28 -1.39
N TYR A 94 24.02 -0.71 -0.26
CA TYR A 94 24.61 0.17 0.75
C TYR A 94 25.76 0.97 0.17
N ARG A 95 26.72 0.33 -0.52
CA ARG A 95 27.82 1.04 -1.21
C ARG A 95 27.34 2.03 -2.27
N ARG A 96 26.19 1.77 -2.91
CA ARG A 96 25.64 2.63 -3.96
C ARG A 96 24.84 3.82 -3.43
N LEU A 97 24.13 3.64 -2.32
CA LEU A 97 23.14 4.61 -1.81
C LEU A 97 23.60 5.34 -0.53
N GLY A 98 24.48 4.72 0.24
CA GLY A 98 24.99 5.21 1.52
C GLY A 98 26.51 5.37 1.57
N GLY A 99 27.17 5.34 0.40
CA GLY A 99 28.57 5.73 0.23
C GLY A 99 28.71 7.25 0.12
#